data_AF-A0A1Q3HKE0-F1
#
_entry.id   AF-A0A1Q3HKE0-F1
#
_cell.length_a   1.000
_cell.length_b   1.000
_cell.length_c   1.000
_cell.angle_alpha   90.00
_cell.angle_beta   90.00
_cell.angle_gamma   90.00
#
_symmetry.space_group_name_H-M   'P 1'
#
loop_
_entity.id
_entity.type
_entity.pdbx_description
1 polymer ?
#
loop_
_entity_poly.entity_id
_entity_poly.type
_entity_poly.pdbx_seq_one_letter_code
_entity_poly.pdbx_strand_id
1 'polypeptide(L)'
;MSDYMGTYGILDDSAAHGLSMLLRFIDRDPQISDVRWAAYMLATVKHECADTWQPIEEYGQGAGYAYGNPVNVMGSDGQTYSNVYYGRGYVQLTWKKNYKTMSDILYGDDRLVLHPELVLEPDVAYKIMSYGMRNGSFTSRSLGDYIKDRNCNYVNARRIINGTDEATRIAIYAKELERMLKASRYGPSK
;
A
#
# COMPACT_ATOMS: atom_id res chain seq x y z
N MET A 1 15.63 3.82 -12.07
CA MET A 1 15.56 5.30 -12.03
C MET A 1 15.52 5.89 -13.44
N SER A 2 16.54 5.69 -14.30
CA SER A 2 16.53 6.24 -15.68
C SER A 2 15.32 5.82 -16.53
N ASP A 3 14.99 4.53 -16.60
CA ASP A 3 13.82 4.04 -17.37
C ASP A 3 12.47 4.54 -16.81
N TYR A 4 12.38 4.67 -15.48
CA TYR A 4 11.19 5.22 -14.82
C TYR A 4 11.00 6.69 -15.21
N MET A 5 12.07 7.49 -15.14
CA MET A 5 12.02 8.92 -15.48
C MET A 5 11.68 9.16 -16.95
N GLY A 6 12.13 8.28 -17.84
CA GLY A 6 11.75 8.35 -19.25
C GLY A 6 10.27 8.04 -19.52
N THR A 7 9.62 7.27 -18.64
CA THR A 7 8.22 6.83 -18.82
C THR A 7 7.22 7.71 -18.06
N TYR A 8 7.57 8.17 -16.86
CA TYR A 8 6.67 8.90 -15.96
C TYR A 8 7.13 10.33 -15.64
N GLY A 9 8.23 10.78 -16.21
CA GLY A 9 8.80 12.09 -15.93
C GLY A 9 9.74 12.09 -14.72
N ILE A 10 10.34 13.25 -14.47
CA ILE A 10 11.32 13.45 -13.40
C ILE A 10 10.59 13.43 -12.05
N LEU A 11 11.05 12.55 -11.16
CA LEU A 11 10.66 12.59 -9.75
C LEU A 11 11.44 13.70 -9.06
N ASP A 12 10.79 14.45 -8.18
CA ASP A 12 11.51 15.27 -7.20
C ASP A 12 12.27 14.39 -6.19
N ASP A 13 13.14 15.01 -5.40
CA ASP A 13 14.00 14.29 -4.46
C ASP A 13 13.20 13.50 -3.41
N SER A 14 12.05 14.01 -2.98
CA SER A 14 11.20 13.36 -1.98
C SER A 14 10.53 12.12 -2.57
N ALA A 15 9.98 12.24 -3.76
CA ALA A 15 9.36 11.15 -4.49
C ALA A 15 10.38 10.07 -4.89
N ALA A 16 11.58 10.48 -5.31
CA ALA A 16 12.69 9.57 -5.59
C ALA A 16 13.14 8.80 -4.31
N HIS A 17 13.18 9.48 -3.17
CA HIS A 17 13.49 8.86 -1.89
C HIS A 17 12.42 7.84 -1.48
N GLY A 18 11.14 8.21 -1.55
CA GLY A 18 10.00 7.34 -1.23
C GLY A 18 9.98 6.07 -2.09
N LEU A 19 10.13 6.21 -3.41
CA LEU A 19 10.23 5.06 -4.32
C LEU A 19 11.44 4.17 -3.98
N SER A 20 12.59 4.78 -3.68
CA SER A 20 13.79 4.03 -3.28
C SER A 20 13.59 3.25 -1.98
N MET A 21 12.87 3.81 -1.01
CA MET A 21 12.52 3.11 0.22
C MET A 21 11.57 1.93 -0.03
N LEU A 22 10.51 2.13 -0.82
CA LEU A 22 9.59 1.05 -1.19
C LEU A 22 10.29 -0.11 -1.89
N LEU A 23 11.20 0.19 -2.82
CA LEU A 23 12.00 -0.84 -3.49
C LEU A 23 12.88 -1.61 -2.48
N ARG A 24 13.47 -0.94 -1.50
CA ARG A 24 14.23 -1.60 -0.42
C ARG A 24 13.36 -2.46 0.49
N PHE A 25 12.12 -2.02 0.79
CA PHE A 25 11.19 -2.84 1.56
C PHE A 25 10.77 -4.09 0.80
N ILE A 26 10.44 -3.95 -0.49
CA ILE A 26 10.11 -5.08 -1.38
C ILE A 26 11.28 -6.07 -1.46
N ASP A 27 12.50 -5.57 -1.66
CA ASP A 27 13.70 -6.42 -1.78
C ASP A 27 14.00 -7.21 -0.50
N ARG A 28 13.68 -6.63 0.67
CA ARG A 28 13.89 -7.27 1.98
C ARG A 28 12.72 -8.14 2.44
N ASP A 29 11.59 -8.13 1.75
CA ASP A 29 10.41 -8.89 2.11
C ASP A 29 10.44 -10.29 1.45
N PRO A 30 10.79 -11.36 2.18
CA PRO A 30 10.93 -12.70 1.61
C PRO A 30 9.59 -13.28 1.14
N GLN A 31 8.46 -12.65 1.49
CA GLN A 31 7.13 -13.07 1.06
C GLN A 31 6.76 -12.51 -0.32
N ILE A 32 7.53 -11.55 -0.86
CA ILE A 32 7.38 -11.01 -2.21
C ILE A 32 8.33 -11.76 -3.15
N SER A 33 7.87 -12.93 -3.62
CA SER A 33 8.66 -13.81 -4.50
C SER A 33 8.35 -13.64 -5.99
N ASP A 34 7.24 -12.96 -6.32
CA ASP A 34 6.80 -12.71 -7.69
C ASP A 34 6.99 -11.23 -8.05
N VAL A 35 7.80 -10.94 -9.07
CA VAL A 35 8.03 -9.57 -9.55
C VAL A 35 6.73 -8.87 -9.97
N ARG A 36 5.72 -9.63 -10.38
CA ARG A 36 4.39 -9.10 -10.74
C ARG A 36 3.65 -8.59 -9.51
N TRP A 37 3.85 -9.19 -8.34
CA TRP A 37 3.28 -8.69 -7.08
C TRP A 37 3.92 -7.36 -6.70
N ALA A 38 5.26 -7.28 -6.76
CA ALA A 38 5.99 -6.03 -6.53
C ALA A 38 5.52 -4.92 -7.48
N ALA A 39 5.39 -5.23 -8.77
CA ALA A 39 4.91 -4.28 -9.77
C ALA A 39 3.50 -3.78 -9.46
N TYR A 40 2.59 -4.67 -9.06
CA TYR A 40 1.22 -4.30 -8.72
C TYR A 40 1.12 -3.48 -7.42
N MET A 41 1.93 -3.81 -6.42
CA MET A 41 2.02 -3.01 -5.18
C MET A 41 2.51 -1.59 -5.49
N LEU A 42 3.58 -1.44 -6.27
CA LEU A 42 4.09 -0.12 -6.68
C LEU A 42 3.07 0.65 -7.54
N ALA A 43 2.36 -0.03 -8.45
CA ALA A 43 1.30 0.58 -9.23
C ALA A 43 0.14 1.09 -8.35
N THR A 44 -0.18 0.35 -7.29
CA THR A 44 -1.17 0.76 -6.28
C THR A 44 -0.68 2.01 -5.56
N VAL A 45 0.56 2.02 -5.04
CA VAL A 45 1.13 3.21 -4.37
C VAL A 45 1.14 4.43 -5.30
N LYS A 46 1.56 4.26 -6.55
CA LYS A 46 1.59 5.33 -7.55
C LYS A 46 0.23 6.02 -7.66
N HIS A 47 -0.82 5.21 -7.73
CA HIS A 47 -2.20 5.65 -7.85
C HIS A 47 -2.74 6.31 -6.56
N GLU A 48 -2.63 5.61 -5.44
CA GLU A 48 -3.22 6.03 -4.16
C GLU A 48 -2.49 7.23 -3.54
N CYS A 49 -1.20 7.38 -3.84
CA CYS A 49 -0.35 8.42 -3.26
C CYS A 49 -0.02 9.55 -4.25
N ALA A 50 -0.75 9.65 -5.36
CA ALA A 50 -0.61 10.71 -6.36
C ALA A 50 0.85 10.99 -6.77
N ASP A 51 1.60 9.94 -7.09
CA ASP A 51 3.01 9.99 -7.50
C ASP A 51 4.01 10.53 -6.46
N THR A 52 3.58 10.81 -5.23
CA THR A 52 4.47 11.23 -4.14
C THR A 52 5.37 10.10 -3.63
N TRP A 53 4.94 8.84 -3.82
CA TRP A 53 5.57 7.64 -3.25
C TRP A 53 5.72 7.66 -1.73
N GLN A 54 4.96 8.52 -1.05
CA GLN A 54 4.90 8.64 0.40
C GLN A 54 3.56 8.11 0.93
N PRO A 55 3.52 7.56 2.14
CA PRO A 55 2.27 7.36 2.87
C PRO A 55 1.56 8.72 3.02
N ILE A 56 0.28 8.81 2.65
CA ILE A 56 -0.50 10.06 2.76
C ILE A 56 -1.80 9.86 3.52
N GLU A 57 -2.37 10.97 3.97
CA GLU A 57 -3.71 11.04 4.54
C GLU A 57 -4.76 11.31 3.46
N GLU A 58 -5.96 10.75 3.66
CA GLU A 58 -7.15 11.05 2.88
C GLU A 58 -7.48 12.54 3.00
N TYR A 59 -7.61 13.22 1.85
CA TYR A 59 -8.06 14.60 1.83
C TYR A 59 -9.48 14.72 2.43
N GLY A 60 -9.67 15.67 3.33
CA GLY A 60 -10.95 15.86 4.03
C GLY A 60 -11.19 14.85 5.16
N GLN A 61 -10.25 13.95 5.45
CA GLN A 61 -10.22 13.15 6.68
C GLN A 61 -11.53 12.37 6.95
N GLY A 62 -12.14 11.84 5.89
CA GLY A 62 -13.38 11.06 5.96
C GLY A 62 -14.65 11.88 6.19
N ALA A 63 -14.60 13.21 6.03
CA ALA A 63 -15.79 14.07 6.15
C ALA A 63 -16.95 13.56 5.27
N GLY A 64 -18.13 13.39 5.89
CA GLY A 64 -19.32 12.84 5.23
C GLY A 64 -19.41 11.31 5.22
N TYR A 65 -18.37 10.60 5.67
CA TYR A 65 -18.36 9.15 5.80
C TYR A 65 -18.45 8.70 7.26
N ALA A 66 -19.00 7.50 7.49
CA ALA A 66 -19.13 6.95 8.83
C ALA A 66 -17.79 6.76 9.55
N TYR A 67 -16.73 6.41 8.80
CA TYR A 67 -15.36 6.24 9.34
C TYR A 67 -14.65 7.58 9.65
N GLY A 68 -15.21 8.71 9.21
CA GLY A 68 -14.75 10.06 9.52
C GLY A 68 -15.27 10.60 10.86
N ASN A 69 -16.09 9.83 11.58
CA ASN A 69 -16.54 10.23 12.91
C ASN A 69 -15.53 9.79 13.98
N PRO A 70 -15.25 10.65 14.98
CA PRO A 70 -14.41 10.28 16.11
C PRO A 70 -14.98 9.08 16.89
N VAL A 71 -14.10 8.20 17.33
CA VAL A 71 -14.43 7.06 18.18
C VAL A 71 -13.51 7.06 19.38
N ASN A 72 -14.11 7.00 20.57
CA ASN A 72 -13.35 6.82 21.80
C ASN A 72 -12.87 5.37 21.92
N VAL A 73 -11.59 5.21 22.25
CA VAL A 73 -10.93 3.92 22.48
C VAL A 73 -10.14 3.98 23.78
N MET A 74 -10.25 2.95 24.60
CA MET A 74 -9.52 2.88 25.87
C MET A 74 -8.28 2.00 25.68
N GLY A 75 -7.11 2.54 25.99
CA GLY A 75 -5.87 1.79 26.03
C GLY A 75 -5.82 0.84 27.22
N SER A 76 -4.93 -0.14 27.16
CA SER A 76 -4.70 -1.08 28.27
C SER A 76 -4.13 -0.38 29.52
N ASP A 77 -3.61 0.83 29.36
CA ASP A 77 -3.15 1.72 30.44
C ASP A 77 -4.29 2.51 31.11
N GLY A 78 -5.53 2.34 30.66
CA GLY A 78 -6.71 3.04 31.16
C GLY A 78 -6.91 4.44 30.56
N GLN A 79 -6.04 4.91 29.67
CA GLN A 79 -6.22 6.18 28.98
C GLN A 79 -7.28 6.06 27.89
N THR A 80 -8.09 7.11 27.70
CA THR A 80 -9.06 7.17 26.60
C THR A 80 -8.53 8.11 25.51
N TYR A 81 -8.52 7.60 24.27
CA TYR A 81 -8.12 8.30 23.07
C TYR A 81 -9.35 8.53 22.19
N SER A 82 -9.43 9.68 21.54
CA SER A 82 -10.49 9.99 20.57
C SER A 82 -9.88 10.08 19.18
N ASN A 83 -10.16 9.07 18.35
CA ASN A 83 -9.49 8.88 17.06
C ASN A 83 -10.48 8.83 15.89
N VAL A 84 -10.04 9.33 14.73
CA VAL A 84 -10.74 9.21 13.45
C VAL A 84 -9.95 8.29 12.52
N TYR A 85 -10.64 7.34 11.88
CA TYR A 85 -10.05 6.27 11.08
C TYR A 85 -10.31 6.45 9.58
N TYR A 86 -10.01 7.65 9.10
CA TYR A 86 -9.93 7.96 7.67
C TYR A 86 -8.72 7.30 7.00
N GLY A 87 -8.65 7.39 5.67
CA GLY A 87 -7.63 6.75 4.85
C GLY A 87 -6.23 7.22 5.22
N ARG A 88 -5.34 6.28 5.53
CA ARG A 88 -3.91 6.56 5.71
C ARG A 88 -3.04 5.52 4.99
N GLY A 89 -1.84 5.95 4.63
CA GLY A 89 -0.80 5.07 4.12
C GLY A 89 -0.94 4.73 2.64
N TYR A 90 -0.11 3.79 2.18
CA TYR A 90 0.03 3.40 0.77
C TYR A 90 -1.22 2.82 0.11
N VAL A 91 -2.18 2.37 0.93
CA VAL A 91 -3.42 1.71 0.47
C VAL A 91 -4.68 2.38 1.03
N GLN A 92 -4.56 3.58 1.61
CA GLN A 92 -5.66 4.33 2.20
C GLN A 92 -6.51 3.48 3.17
N LEU A 93 -5.87 2.94 4.21
CA LEU A 93 -6.54 2.12 5.23
C LEU A 93 -7.61 2.95 5.95
N THR A 94 -8.86 2.55 5.84
CA THR A 94 -10.03 3.20 6.49
C THR A 94 -10.66 2.27 7.50
N TRP A 95 -11.52 2.81 8.38
CA TRP A 95 -12.29 2.13 9.43
C TRP A 95 -11.47 1.58 10.60
N LYS A 96 -11.91 1.87 11.84
CA LYS A 96 -11.33 1.35 13.09
C LYS A 96 -11.07 -0.17 13.05
N LYS A 97 -12.03 -0.95 12.53
CA LYS A 97 -11.91 -2.41 12.47
C LYS A 97 -10.70 -2.86 11.64
N ASN A 98 -10.34 -2.15 10.56
CA ASN A 98 -9.22 -2.52 9.72
C ASN A 98 -7.89 -2.13 10.38
N TYR A 99 -7.83 -0.99 11.07
CA TYR A 99 -6.69 -0.62 11.90
C TYR A 99 -6.46 -1.65 13.01
N LYS A 100 -7.52 -2.08 13.71
CA LYS A 100 -7.46 -3.14 14.72
C LYS A 100 -6.93 -4.45 14.15
N THR A 101 -7.53 -4.94 13.06
CA THR A 101 -7.08 -6.17 12.38
C THR A 101 -5.61 -6.10 12.00
N MET A 102 -5.14 -4.99 11.41
CA MET A 102 -3.74 -4.83 11.04
C MET A 102 -2.82 -4.73 12.26
N SER A 103 -3.27 -4.08 13.33
CA SER A 103 -2.51 -3.97 14.57
C SER A 103 -2.28 -5.34 15.21
N ASP A 104 -3.34 -6.14 15.31
CA ASP A 104 -3.28 -7.50 15.86
C ASP A 104 -2.36 -8.40 15.05
N ILE A 105 -2.47 -8.35 13.73
CA ILE A 105 -1.69 -9.20 12.83
C ILE A 105 -0.20 -8.83 12.84
N LEU A 106 0.11 -7.53 12.81
CA LEU A 106 1.49 -7.07 12.63
C LEU A 106 2.24 -6.94 13.95
N TYR A 107 1.53 -6.66 15.05
CA TYR A 107 2.13 -6.30 16.32
C TYR A 107 1.57 -7.08 17.51
N GLY A 108 0.39 -7.69 17.40
CA GLY A 108 -0.26 -8.38 18.51
C GLY A 108 -0.77 -7.44 19.60
N ASP A 109 -0.99 -6.16 19.28
CA ASP A 109 -1.48 -5.14 20.21
C ASP A 109 -2.40 -4.12 19.53
N ASP A 110 -2.86 -3.12 20.28
CA ASP A 110 -3.78 -2.07 19.81
C ASP A 110 -3.08 -0.80 19.28
N ARG A 111 -1.77 -0.82 19.03
CA ARG A 111 -1.02 0.42 18.72
C ARG A 111 -1.58 1.21 17.55
N LEU A 112 -2.06 0.57 16.47
CA LEU A 112 -2.63 1.30 15.33
C LEU A 112 -4.05 1.81 15.61
N VAL A 113 -4.73 1.28 16.63
CA VAL A 113 -6.03 1.77 17.09
C VAL A 113 -5.85 2.99 17.99
N LEU A 114 -4.86 2.92 18.90
CA LEU A 114 -4.55 4.02 19.82
C LEU A 114 -3.83 5.17 19.11
N HIS A 115 -2.97 4.84 18.15
CA HIS A 115 -2.10 5.76 17.40
C HIS A 115 -2.25 5.52 15.88
N PRO A 116 -3.40 5.88 15.26
CA PRO A 116 -3.64 5.64 13.84
C PRO A 116 -2.68 6.41 12.91
N GLU A 117 -2.05 7.49 13.39
CA GLU A 117 -0.99 8.22 12.71
C GLU A 117 0.22 7.34 12.35
N LEU A 118 0.47 6.25 13.11
CA LEU A 118 1.55 5.31 12.81
C LEU A 118 1.40 4.66 11.42
N VAL A 119 0.21 4.65 10.83
CA VAL A 119 -0.01 4.15 9.46
C VAL A 119 0.63 5.04 8.39
N LEU A 120 1.07 6.26 8.75
CA LEU A 120 1.87 7.14 7.89
C LEU A 120 3.36 6.86 7.97
N GLU A 121 3.83 6.06 8.92
CA GLU A 121 5.22 5.64 8.95
C GLU A 121 5.50 4.68 7.78
N PRO A 122 6.51 4.93 6.92
CA PRO A 122 6.70 4.15 5.70
C PRO A 122 6.84 2.63 5.90
N ASP A 123 7.50 2.19 6.98
CA ASP A 123 7.64 0.76 7.28
C ASP A 123 6.31 0.12 7.70
N VAL A 124 5.51 0.83 8.51
CA VAL A 124 4.17 0.41 8.94
C VAL A 124 3.22 0.36 7.74
N ALA A 125 3.20 1.41 6.93
CA ALA A 125 2.40 1.50 5.71
C ALA A 125 2.74 0.36 4.74
N TYR A 126 4.04 0.06 4.56
CA TYR A 126 4.48 -1.05 3.72
C TYR A 126 4.02 -2.40 4.29
N LYS A 127 4.19 -2.66 5.59
CA LYS A 127 3.75 -3.91 6.23
C LYS A 127 2.25 -4.14 6.06
N ILE A 128 1.44 -3.10 6.24
CA ILE A 128 -0.02 -3.13 6.02
C ILE A 128 -0.33 -3.48 4.57
N MET A 129 0.29 -2.79 3.60
CA MET A 129 0.11 -3.06 2.18
C MET A 129 0.52 -4.49 1.81
N SER A 130 1.74 -4.91 2.12
CA SER A 130 2.27 -6.25 1.79
C SER A 130 1.39 -7.34 2.40
N TYR A 131 1.10 -7.27 3.71
CA TYR A 131 0.30 -8.29 4.36
C TYR A 131 -1.14 -8.32 3.81
N GLY A 132 -1.80 -7.16 3.75
CA GLY A 132 -3.20 -7.09 3.35
C GLY A 132 -3.43 -7.54 1.90
N MET A 133 -2.51 -7.18 0.99
CA MET A 133 -2.60 -7.61 -0.41
C MET A 133 -2.28 -9.09 -0.59
N ARG A 134 -1.36 -9.67 0.19
CA ARG A 134 -1.05 -11.11 0.10
C ARG A 134 -2.12 -12.01 0.72
N ASN A 135 -2.75 -11.56 1.80
CA ASN A 135 -3.67 -12.38 2.59
C ASN A 135 -5.15 -12.01 2.41
N GLY A 136 -5.44 -11.02 1.56
CA GLY A 136 -6.80 -10.56 1.29
C GLY A 136 -7.51 -9.94 2.49
N SER A 137 -6.78 -9.33 3.41
CA SER A 137 -7.35 -8.80 4.66
C SER A 137 -8.19 -7.54 4.46
N PHE A 138 -8.16 -6.93 3.27
CA PHE A 138 -9.00 -5.78 2.94
C PHE A 138 -10.38 -6.19 2.38
N THR A 139 -10.41 -7.18 1.48
CA THR A 139 -11.63 -7.52 0.70
C THR A 139 -11.87 -9.01 0.51
N SER A 140 -11.14 -9.90 1.20
CA SER A 140 -11.02 -11.35 0.94
C SER A 140 -10.35 -11.74 -0.37
N ARG A 141 -9.85 -10.76 -1.15
CA ARG A 141 -9.15 -11.00 -2.40
C ARG A 141 -7.67 -10.71 -2.24
N SER A 142 -6.83 -11.60 -2.75
CA SER A 142 -5.38 -11.56 -2.60
C SER A 142 -4.66 -11.40 -3.94
N LEU A 143 -3.37 -11.06 -3.87
CA LEU A 143 -2.46 -11.10 -5.02
C LEU A 143 -2.49 -12.47 -5.71
N GLY A 144 -2.47 -13.56 -4.94
CA GLY A 144 -2.50 -14.93 -5.46
C GLY A 144 -3.80 -15.31 -6.19
N ASP A 145 -4.91 -14.62 -5.95
CA ASP A 145 -6.16 -14.86 -6.68
C ASP A 145 -6.06 -14.41 -8.15
N TYR A 146 -5.29 -13.37 -8.43
CA TYR A 146 -5.21 -12.73 -9.74
C TYR A 146 -3.86 -12.89 -10.44
N ILE A 147 -2.80 -13.10 -9.68
CA ILE A 147 -1.42 -13.12 -10.15
C ILE A 147 -0.75 -14.38 -9.59
N LYS A 148 -0.74 -15.45 -10.38
CA LYS A 148 -0.15 -16.75 -10.02
C LYS A 148 0.21 -17.54 -11.26
N ASP A 149 1.24 -18.38 -11.16
CA ASP A 149 1.70 -19.23 -12.26
C ASP A 149 1.90 -18.43 -13.55
N ARG A 150 1.21 -18.83 -14.64
CA ARG A 150 1.22 -18.12 -15.93
C ARG A 150 0.14 -17.04 -16.04
N ASN A 151 -0.75 -16.90 -15.06
CA ASN A 151 -1.82 -15.92 -15.07
C ASN A 151 -1.40 -14.62 -14.38
N CYS A 152 -1.73 -13.50 -15.00
CA CYS A 152 -1.51 -12.17 -14.43
C CYS A 152 -2.65 -11.24 -14.84
N ASN A 153 -3.63 -11.07 -13.96
CA ASN A 153 -4.80 -10.24 -14.18
C ASN A 153 -4.76 -8.95 -13.34
N TYR A 154 -3.90 -8.01 -13.73
CA TYR A 154 -3.77 -6.73 -13.03
C TYR A 154 -5.06 -5.92 -12.98
N VAL A 155 -5.93 -6.03 -14.00
CA VAL A 155 -7.22 -5.31 -14.02
C VAL A 155 -8.10 -5.80 -12.88
N ASN A 156 -8.28 -7.12 -12.75
CA ASN A 156 -9.14 -7.65 -11.69
C ASN A 156 -8.48 -7.63 -10.30
N ALA A 157 -7.15 -7.52 -10.23
CA ALA A 157 -6.42 -7.33 -8.98
C ALA A 157 -6.84 -6.07 -8.21
N ARG A 158 -7.49 -5.07 -8.86
CA ARG A 158 -8.02 -3.89 -8.16
C ARG A 158 -8.99 -4.22 -7.04
N ARG A 159 -9.65 -5.38 -7.11
CA ARG A 159 -10.57 -5.86 -6.08
C ARG A 159 -9.89 -6.16 -4.75
N ILE A 160 -8.56 -6.27 -4.72
CA ILE A 160 -7.79 -6.40 -3.47
C ILE A 160 -7.95 -5.13 -2.61
N ILE A 161 -8.10 -3.95 -3.23
CA ILE A 161 -8.13 -2.67 -2.53
C ILE A 161 -9.53 -2.04 -2.58
N ASN A 162 -10.04 -1.72 -3.77
CA ASN A 162 -11.27 -0.93 -3.91
C ASN A 162 -12.05 -1.30 -5.20
N GLY A 163 -12.59 -2.52 -5.24
CA GLY A 163 -13.46 -2.95 -6.33
C GLY A 163 -12.78 -2.89 -7.71
N THR A 164 -13.34 -2.14 -8.66
CA THR A 164 -12.78 -1.98 -10.02
C THR A 164 -12.47 -0.55 -10.39
N ASP A 165 -12.57 0.37 -9.44
CA ASP A 165 -12.33 1.78 -9.73
C ASP A 165 -10.88 1.98 -10.21
N GLU A 166 -10.74 2.66 -11.34
CA GLU A 166 -9.46 2.94 -11.99
C GLU A 166 -8.59 1.70 -12.33
N ALA A 167 -9.22 0.52 -12.38
CA ALA A 167 -8.54 -0.76 -12.59
C ALA A 167 -7.67 -0.80 -13.86
N THR A 168 -8.15 -0.24 -14.96
CA THR A 168 -7.39 -0.18 -16.22
C THR A 168 -6.14 0.68 -16.10
N ARG A 169 -6.24 1.84 -15.45
CA ARG A 169 -5.11 2.76 -15.24
C ARG A 169 -4.03 2.12 -14.40
N ILE A 170 -4.42 1.52 -13.27
CA ILE A 170 -3.50 0.82 -12.37
C ILE A 170 -2.85 -0.38 -13.08
N ALA A 171 -3.60 -1.12 -13.90
CA ALA A 171 -3.06 -2.23 -14.68
C ALA A 171 -2.01 -1.78 -15.71
N ILE A 172 -2.17 -0.60 -16.32
CA ILE A 172 -1.17 -0.02 -17.21
C ILE A 172 0.11 0.30 -16.42
N TYR A 173 -0.02 0.94 -15.25
CA TYR A 173 1.13 1.21 -14.38
C TYR A 173 1.86 -0.08 -13.98
N ALA A 174 1.11 -1.11 -13.60
CA ALA A 174 1.69 -2.39 -13.19
C ALA A 174 2.49 -3.05 -14.32
N LYS A 175 2.00 -3.02 -15.57
CA LYS A 175 2.71 -3.59 -16.73
C LYS A 175 4.04 -2.88 -16.99
N GLU A 176 4.06 -1.55 -16.94
CA GLU A 176 5.29 -0.78 -17.15
C GLU A 176 6.27 -0.96 -16.00
N LEU A 177 5.80 -0.94 -14.75
CA LEU A 177 6.64 -1.21 -13.59
C LEU A 177 7.22 -2.63 -13.60
N GLU A 178 6.43 -3.63 -14.01
CA GLU A 178 6.92 -5.00 -14.19
C GLU A 178 8.06 -5.05 -15.24
N ARG A 179 7.88 -4.38 -16.37
CA ARG A 179 8.90 -4.28 -17.43
C ARG A 179 10.19 -3.67 -16.87
N MET A 180 10.10 -2.57 -16.13
CA MET A 180 11.24 -1.88 -15.53
C MET A 180 11.95 -2.73 -14.46
N LEU A 181 11.19 -3.39 -13.58
CA LEU A 181 11.73 -4.27 -12.54
C LEU A 181 12.44 -5.49 -13.13
N LYS A 182 11.92 -6.03 -14.23
CA LYS A 182 12.61 -7.10 -14.96
C LYS A 182 13.88 -6.59 -15.61
N ALA A 183 13.84 -5.45 -16.30
CA ALA A 183 15.02 -4.87 -16.94
C ALA A 183 16.13 -4.54 -15.93
N SER A 184 15.81 -4.01 -14.76
CA SER A 184 16.80 -3.67 -13.73
C SER A 184 17.49 -4.90 -13.14
N ARG A 185 16.81 -6.05 -13.08
CA ARG A 185 17.39 -7.34 -12.67
C ARG A 185 18.39 -7.92 -13.68
N TYR A 186 18.27 -7.54 -14.95
CA TYR A 186 19.15 -7.99 -16.05
C TYR A 186 20.07 -6.89 -16.57
N GLY A 187 20.15 -5.74 -15.88
CA GLY A 187 21.10 -4.68 -16.18
C GLY A 187 22.55 -5.16 -16.02
N PRO A 188 23.52 -4.59 -16.75
CA PRO A 188 24.88 -5.10 -16.79
C PRO A 188 25.45 -5.20 -15.37
N SER A 189 25.97 -6.38 -15.04
CA SER A 189 26.83 -6.58 -13.87
C SER A 189 27.88 -5.47 -13.88
N LYS A 190 27.90 -4.64 -12.83
CA LYS A 190 29.05 -3.78 -12.58
C LYS A 190 30.28 -4.63 -12.33
#